data_AF-A0A559MK64-F1
#
_entry.id   AF-A0A559MK64-F1
#
_cell.length_a   1.000
_cell.length_b   1.000
_cell.length_c   1.000
_cell.angle_alpha   90.00
_cell.angle_beta   90.00
_cell.angle_gamma   90.00
#
_symmetry.space_group_name_H-M   'P 1'
#
loop_
_entity.id
_entity.type
_entity.pdbx_description
1 polymer ?
#
loop_
_entity_poly.entity_id
_entity_poly.type
_entity_poly.pdbx_seq_one_letter_code
_entity_poly.pdbx_strand_id
1 'polypeptide(L)'
;MDVWEANSVSAALTPHSCETVSQHMCDGDDCGGTYSSTRYAGDCDPDGCDFNSYRQGNTTFYGKGLTVDTSKVFTVVTQFVGSPLTEIKRFYVQDGVVIPNSYSTIANTTEYNSISTAYCDAQKAAFGDNYSFKTDGGMASMSSAMSAGMTLVMSVWDDHYANMLWLDSTYPTTDTSAGGPRGTCAVTSGVPADVEASSPGASVTYSNIKFGPIGSTFTQPSGT
;
A
#
# COMPACT_ATOMS: atom_id res chain seq x y z
N MET A 1 8.88 -0.71 0.26
CA MET A 1 8.16 -0.92 1.53
C MET A 1 7.43 0.35 1.80
N ASP A 2 6.22 0.36 1.31
CA ASP A 2 5.42 1.55 1.17
C ASP A 2 4.47 1.54 2.35
N VAL A 3 4.96 2.13 3.43
CA VAL A 3 4.22 2.19 4.70
C VAL A 3 2.93 2.99 4.51
N TRP A 4 2.95 3.99 3.62
CA TRP A 4 1.82 4.87 3.39
C TRP A 4 1.86 5.53 2.01
N GLU A 5 1.03 5.03 1.11
CA GLU A 5 0.66 5.72 -0.14
C GLU A 5 -0.82 6.06 -0.05
N ALA A 6 -1.16 7.35 -0.02
CA ALA A 6 -2.54 7.74 0.22
C ALA A 6 -2.85 9.16 -0.24
N ASN A 7 -4.15 9.39 -0.45
CA ASN A 7 -4.77 10.71 -0.45
C ASN A 7 -6.02 10.67 0.44
N SER A 8 -6.94 11.64 0.32
CA SER A 8 -8.16 11.65 1.15
C SER A 8 -9.20 10.60 0.75
N VAL A 9 -9.04 9.93 -0.39
CA VAL A 9 -10.00 8.96 -0.94
C VAL A 9 -9.56 7.53 -0.66
N SER A 10 -8.28 7.22 -0.89
CA SER A 10 -7.74 5.86 -0.73
C SER A 10 -6.37 5.85 -0.06
N ALA A 11 -6.01 4.71 0.50
CA ALA A 11 -4.69 4.44 1.08
C ALA A 11 -4.29 2.98 0.86
N ALA A 12 -3.00 2.75 0.63
CA ALA A 12 -2.40 1.43 0.49
C ALA A 12 -1.18 1.25 1.41
N LEU A 13 -0.98 0.01 1.85
CA LEU A 13 0.23 -0.50 2.49
C LEU A 13 0.80 -1.60 1.60
N THR A 14 2.04 -1.47 1.15
CA THR A 14 2.57 -2.38 0.12
C THR A 14 4.05 -2.73 0.36
N PRO A 15 4.40 -3.97 0.76
CA PRO A 15 5.75 -4.47 0.58
C PRO A 15 6.04 -4.75 -0.90
N HIS A 16 7.22 -4.32 -1.35
CA HIS A 16 7.80 -4.61 -2.66
C HIS A 16 9.13 -5.31 -2.44
N SER A 17 9.24 -6.56 -2.91
CA SER A 17 10.46 -7.36 -2.77
C SER A 17 11.39 -7.18 -3.95
N CYS A 18 12.68 -7.33 -3.72
CA CYS A 18 13.68 -7.45 -4.78
C CYS A 18 14.62 -8.62 -4.49
N GLU A 19 15.15 -9.27 -5.53
CA GLU A 19 16.21 -10.26 -5.37
C GLU A 19 17.46 -9.62 -4.76
N THR A 20 17.84 -8.43 -5.25
CA THR A 20 18.92 -7.61 -4.68
C THR A 20 18.36 -6.58 -3.70
N VAL A 21 18.57 -6.77 -2.40
CA VAL A 21 18.02 -5.88 -1.36
C VAL A 21 18.81 -4.58 -1.16
N SER A 22 20.05 -4.50 -1.65
CA SER A 22 20.86 -3.28 -1.64
C SER A 22 20.62 -2.47 -2.91
N GLN A 23 20.87 -1.16 -2.83
CA GLN A 23 20.87 -0.32 -4.03
C GLN A 23 21.85 -0.87 -5.07
N HIS A 24 21.37 -1.01 -6.29
CA HIS A 24 22.16 -1.36 -7.45
C HIS A 24 21.64 -0.59 -8.68
N MET A 25 22.37 -0.67 -9.78
CA MET A 25 22.03 0.00 -11.04
C MET A 25 21.60 -1.07 -12.06
N CYS A 26 20.50 -0.81 -12.74
CA CYS A 26 20.02 -1.55 -13.90
C CYS A 26 20.19 -0.69 -15.17
N ASP A 27 20.00 -1.27 -16.36
CA ASP A 27 20.12 -0.55 -17.63
C ASP A 27 18.92 -0.79 -18.55
N GLY A 28 18.41 0.28 -19.16
CA GLY A 28 17.30 0.22 -20.12
C GLY A 28 16.06 -0.54 -19.63
N ASP A 29 15.51 -1.38 -20.52
CA ASP A 29 14.32 -2.19 -20.26
C ASP A 29 14.58 -3.36 -19.27
N ASP A 30 15.85 -3.72 -19.02
CA ASP A 30 16.21 -4.71 -18.00
C ASP A 30 15.95 -4.18 -16.58
N CYS A 31 15.74 -2.86 -16.42
CA CYS A 31 15.25 -2.29 -15.16
C CYS A 31 13.82 -2.74 -14.81
N GLY A 32 13.01 -3.09 -15.80
CA GLY A 32 11.57 -3.24 -15.64
C GLY A 32 10.90 -2.00 -15.04
N GLY A 33 9.88 -2.21 -14.21
CA GLY A 33 9.13 -1.13 -13.58
C GLY A 33 8.13 -0.43 -14.51
N THR A 34 7.47 0.59 -13.96
CA THR A 34 6.31 1.23 -14.60
C THR A 34 6.62 1.92 -15.92
N TYR A 35 7.78 2.56 -16.04
CA TYR A 35 8.18 3.30 -17.25
C TYR A 35 9.09 2.47 -18.17
N SER A 36 8.79 1.16 -18.32
CA SER A 36 9.53 0.24 -19.20
C SER A 36 8.58 -0.50 -20.13
N SER A 37 9.13 -1.07 -21.22
CA SER A 37 8.35 -1.99 -22.08
C SER A 37 8.15 -3.36 -21.44
N THR A 38 8.93 -3.67 -20.40
CA THR A 38 9.07 -4.98 -19.76
C THR A 38 8.93 -4.87 -18.25
N ARG A 39 7.74 -4.43 -17.77
CA ARG A 39 7.43 -4.14 -16.35
C ARG A 39 8.05 -5.13 -15.33
N TYR A 40 8.02 -6.43 -15.62
CA TYR A 40 8.46 -7.49 -14.71
C TYR A 40 9.82 -8.14 -15.10
N ALA A 41 10.64 -7.48 -15.92
CA ALA A 41 11.95 -8.01 -16.32
C ALA A 41 13.09 -7.66 -15.34
N GLY A 42 12.90 -6.64 -14.51
CA GLY A 42 13.83 -6.29 -13.45
C GLY A 42 13.83 -7.29 -12.30
N ASP A 43 14.73 -7.09 -11.34
CA ASP A 43 14.88 -7.96 -10.16
C ASP A 43 14.01 -7.51 -8.96
N CYS A 44 13.20 -6.47 -9.14
CA CYS A 44 12.28 -5.92 -8.17
C CYS A 44 10.83 -6.08 -8.62
N ASP A 45 9.97 -6.45 -7.69
CA ASP A 45 8.53 -6.53 -7.87
C ASP A 45 7.91 -5.12 -7.97
N PRO A 46 7.40 -4.71 -9.14
CA PRO A 46 6.88 -3.35 -9.34
C PRO A 46 5.43 -3.19 -8.85
N ASP A 47 4.74 -4.29 -8.51
CA ASP A 47 3.33 -4.27 -8.12
C ASP A 47 3.15 -4.36 -6.61
N GLY A 48 3.98 -5.18 -5.95
CA GLY A 48 3.86 -5.42 -4.52
C GLY A 48 2.73 -6.39 -4.16
N CYS A 49 2.62 -6.64 -2.85
CA CYS A 49 1.45 -7.26 -2.23
C CYS A 49 0.67 -6.21 -1.43
N ASP A 50 -0.22 -5.49 -2.09
CA ASP A 50 -0.90 -4.33 -1.53
C ASP A 50 -2.10 -4.67 -0.64
N PHE A 51 -2.28 -3.85 0.41
CA PHE A 51 -3.50 -3.78 1.19
C PHE A 51 -4.10 -2.37 1.10
N ASN A 52 -5.08 -2.19 0.21
CA ASN A 52 -5.97 -1.02 0.17
C ASN A 52 -7.38 -1.45 0.60
N SER A 53 -7.92 -0.87 1.68
CA SER A 53 -9.22 -1.25 2.25
C SER A 53 -10.36 -1.24 1.24
N TYR A 54 -10.40 -0.22 0.36
CA TYR A 54 -11.41 -0.12 -0.71
C TYR A 54 -11.23 -1.24 -1.73
N ARG A 55 -9.99 -1.48 -2.17
CA ARG A 55 -9.65 -2.56 -3.12
C ARG A 55 -9.97 -3.95 -2.56
N GLN A 56 -9.79 -4.11 -1.25
CA GLN A 56 -10.19 -5.30 -0.49
C GLN A 56 -11.70 -5.34 -0.18
N GLY A 57 -12.50 -4.46 -0.80
CA GLY A 57 -13.96 -4.51 -0.80
C GLY A 57 -14.65 -3.74 0.33
N ASN A 58 -13.91 -3.22 1.32
CA ASN A 58 -14.48 -2.36 2.36
C ASN A 58 -14.45 -0.88 1.93
N THR A 59 -15.50 -0.46 1.23
CA THR A 59 -15.62 0.88 0.64
C THR A 59 -16.05 1.98 1.63
N THR A 60 -16.28 1.63 2.90
CA THR A 60 -16.73 2.57 3.95
C THR A 60 -15.72 2.71 5.10
N PHE A 61 -14.51 2.15 4.94
CA PHE A 61 -13.48 2.17 5.98
C PHE A 61 -12.62 3.43 5.98
N TYR A 62 -12.05 3.83 4.85
CA TYR A 62 -11.11 4.96 4.76
C TYR A 62 -11.63 6.02 3.78
N GLY A 63 -11.76 7.26 4.25
CA GLY A 63 -12.25 8.37 3.43
C GLY A 63 -12.89 9.48 4.26
N LYS A 64 -13.33 10.55 3.62
CA LYS A 64 -13.91 11.71 4.31
C LYS A 64 -15.21 11.33 5.02
N GLY A 65 -15.23 11.45 6.35
CA GLY A 65 -16.37 11.08 7.20
C GLY A 65 -16.61 9.58 7.35
N LEU A 66 -15.63 8.73 6.98
CA LEU A 66 -15.70 7.28 7.11
C LEU A 66 -15.11 6.80 8.45
N THR A 67 -14.90 5.48 8.61
CA THR A 67 -14.38 4.91 9.88
C THR A 67 -13.02 5.49 10.26
N VAL A 68 -12.12 5.59 9.28
CA VAL A 68 -10.92 6.43 9.32
C VAL A 68 -11.24 7.69 8.51
N ASP A 69 -11.60 8.75 9.23
CA ASP A 69 -12.04 10.02 8.65
C ASP A 69 -10.85 10.83 8.15
N THR A 70 -10.68 10.90 6.84
CA THR A 70 -9.55 11.63 6.21
C THR A 70 -9.67 13.15 6.26
N SER A 71 -10.80 13.69 6.76
CA SER A 71 -10.94 15.14 6.99
C SER A 71 -10.31 15.63 8.30
N LYS A 72 -9.77 14.71 9.11
CA LYS A 72 -9.12 15.00 10.39
C LYS A 72 -7.76 14.31 10.46
N VAL A 73 -6.92 14.77 11.39
CA VAL A 73 -5.68 14.07 11.72
C VAL A 73 -6.00 12.72 12.35
N PHE A 74 -5.28 11.69 11.93
CA PHE A 74 -5.27 10.36 12.55
C PHE A 74 -3.83 9.83 12.61
N THR A 75 -3.61 8.83 13.45
CA THR A 75 -2.34 8.12 13.55
C THR A 75 -2.40 6.87 12.69
N VAL A 76 -1.34 6.60 11.94
CA VAL A 76 -1.12 5.32 11.24
C VAL A 76 -0.09 4.52 12.04
N VAL A 77 -0.42 3.29 12.39
CA VAL A 77 0.47 2.36 13.10
C VAL A 77 0.71 1.16 12.21
N THR A 78 1.98 0.85 11.94
CA THR A 78 2.38 -0.35 11.19
C THR A 78 3.29 -1.19 12.07
N GLN A 79 2.99 -2.48 12.19
CA GLN A 79 3.81 -3.43 12.94
C GLN A 79 4.39 -4.46 11.98
N PHE A 80 5.69 -4.71 12.11
CA PHE A 80 6.42 -5.73 11.37
C PHE A 80 6.67 -6.91 12.31
N VAL A 81 5.91 -7.99 12.14
CA VAL A 81 5.85 -9.13 13.07
C VAL A 81 6.76 -10.24 12.58
N GLY A 82 7.57 -10.79 13.50
CA GLY A 82 8.47 -11.91 13.23
C GLY A 82 9.89 -11.47 12.85
N SER A 83 10.84 -12.38 13.05
CA SER A 83 12.22 -12.30 12.56
C SER A 83 12.69 -13.72 12.22
N PRO A 84 12.48 -14.21 10.97
CA PRO A 84 12.12 -13.45 9.77
C PRO A 84 10.70 -12.90 9.76
N LEU A 85 10.46 -11.84 8.97
CA LEU A 85 9.16 -11.18 8.82
C LEU A 85 8.07 -12.18 8.37
N THR A 86 7.00 -12.30 9.14
CA THR A 86 5.86 -13.19 8.84
C THR A 86 4.58 -12.44 8.53
N GLU A 87 4.39 -11.25 9.10
CA GLU A 87 3.15 -10.50 8.99
C GLU A 87 3.39 -8.99 9.14
N ILE A 88 2.66 -8.18 8.37
CA ILE A 88 2.62 -6.72 8.50
C ILE A 88 1.21 -6.33 8.93
N LYS A 89 1.06 -5.84 10.16
CA LYS A 89 -0.23 -5.39 10.71
C LYS A 89 -0.38 -3.89 10.58
N ARG A 90 -1.64 -3.44 10.45
CA ARG A 90 -2.04 -2.05 10.40
C ARG A 90 -3.07 -1.74 11.48
N PHE A 91 -2.91 -0.60 12.14
CA PHE A 91 -3.92 0.02 12.99
C PHE A 91 -3.98 1.52 12.70
N TYR A 92 -5.10 2.13 13.05
CA TYR A 92 -5.27 3.57 13.06
C TYR A 92 -5.65 4.02 14.47
N VAL A 93 -5.31 5.27 14.82
CA VAL A 93 -5.82 5.92 16.03
C VAL A 93 -6.40 7.27 15.66
N GLN A 94 -7.69 7.45 15.90
CA GLN A 94 -8.38 8.70 15.62
C GLN A 94 -9.32 9.05 16.78
N ASP A 95 -9.31 10.32 17.20
CA ASP A 95 -10.10 10.80 18.34
C ASP A 95 -9.93 9.92 19.61
N GLY A 96 -8.72 9.39 19.82
CA GLY A 96 -8.37 8.51 20.95
C GLY A 96 -8.83 7.05 20.82
N VAL A 97 -9.52 6.69 19.74
CA VAL A 97 -10.02 5.34 19.47
C VAL A 97 -9.04 4.58 18.61
N VAL A 98 -8.67 3.37 19.04
CA VAL A 98 -7.88 2.43 18.22
C VAL A 98 -8.80 1.70 17.25
N ILE A 99 -8.45 1.75 15.96
CA ILE A 99 -9.20 1.17 14.86
C ILE A 99 -8.30 0.09 14.22
N PRO A 100 -8.60 -1.21 14.38
CA PRO A 100 -7.93 -2.26 13.63
C PRO A 100 -8.10 -2.05 12.12
N ASN A 101 -7.15 -2.53 11.33
CA ASN A 101 -7.33 -2.51 9.87
C ASN A 101 -8.63 -3.23 9.46
N SER A 102 -9.23 -2.77 8.37
CA SER A 102 -10.40 -3.44 7.78
C SER A 102 -10.06 -4.88 7.42
N TYR A 103 -10.98 -5.81 7.65
CA TYR A 103 -10.93 -7.10 6.98
C TYR A 103 -11.27 -6.95 5.50
N SER A 104 -10.64 -7.78 4.67
CA SER A 104 -11.08 -7.94 3.29
C SER A 104 -12.50 -8.51 3.25
N THR A 105 -13.26 -8.14 2.22
CA THR A 105 -14.56 -8.73 1.90
C THR A 105 -14.53 -9.46 0.55
N ILE A 106 -13.35 -9.57 -0.08
CA ILE A 106 -13.16 -10.31 -1.33
C ILE A 106 -13.22 -11.81 -1.03
N ALA A 107 -13.92 -12.57 -1.88
CA ALA A 107 -14.04 -14.02 -1.74
C ALA A 107 -12.66 -14.68 -1.55
N ASN A 108 -12.59 -15.66 -0.65
CA ASN A 108 -11.37 -16.37 -0.26
C ASN A 108 -10.28 -15.55 0.44
N THR A 109 -10.54 -14.27 0.78
CA THR A 109 -9.59 -13.44 1.54
C THR A 109 -10.20 -12.83 2.81
N THR A 110 -11.44 -13.20 3.14
CA THR A 110 -12.24 -12.53 4.18
C THR A 110 -11.71 -12.67 5.60
N GLU A 111 -10.78 -13.60 5.83
CA GLU A 111 -10.12 -13.81 7.11
C GLU A 111 -8.93 -12.87 7.36
N TYR A 112 -8.49 -12.13 6.34
CA TYR A 112 -7.29 -11.30 6.41
C TYR A 112 -7.61 -9.82 6.63
N ASN A 113 -6.91 -9.20 7.58
CA ASN A 113 -6.79 -7.75 7.74
C ASN A 113 -5.32 -7.30 7.86
N SER A 114 -4.37 -8.16 7.51
CA SER A 114 -2.94 -7.96 7.58
C SER A 114 -2.26 -8.61 6.37
N ILE A 115 -1.03 -8.18 6.08
CA ILE A 115 -0.25 -8.71 4.97
C ILE A 115 0.61 -9.85 5.47
N SER A 116 0.44 -11.03 4.88
CA SER A 116 1.24 -12.24 5.12
C SER A 116 1.40 -12.98 3.79
N THR A 117 2.30 -13.96 3.71
CA THR A 117 2.41 -14.78 2.49
C THR A 117 1.09 -15.45 2.10
N ALA A 118 0.32 -15.94 3.08
CA ALA A 118 -0.98 -16.57 2.82
C ALA A 118 -2.01 -15.57 2.28
N TYR A 119 -2.04 -14.35 2.84
CA TYR A 119 -2.85 -13.27 2.30
C TYR A 119 -2.44 -12.91 0.86
N CYS A 120 -1.16 -12.72 0.58
CA CYS A 120 -0.67 -12.38 -0.75
C CYS A 120 -1.00 -13.47 -1.78
N ASP A 121 -0.86 -14.74 -1.40
CA ASP A 121 -1.22 -15.89 -2.24
C ASP A 121 -2.72 -15.86 -2.59
N ALA A 122 -3.57 -15.64 -1.59
CA ALA A 122 -5.03 -15.59 -1.77
C ALA A 122 -5.48 -14.34 -2.55
N GLN A 123 -4.90 -13.17 -2.27
CA GLN A 123 -5.23 -11.89 -2.90
C GLN A 123 -4.91 -11.92 -4.39
N LYS A 124 -3.68 -12.32 -4.75
CA LYS A 124 -3.24 -12.35 -6.16
C LYS A 124 -4.05 -13.36 -6.96
N ALA A 125 -4.37 -14.52 -6.37
CA ALA A 125 -5.27 -15.50 -7.00
C ALA A 125 -6.71 -14.96 -7.17
N ALA A 126 -7.24 -14.22 -6.19
CA ALA A 126 -8.59 -13.66 -6.26
C ALA A 126 -8.71 -12.52 -7.28
N PHE A 127 -7.65 -11.73 -7.47
CA PHE A 127 -7.59 -10.63 -8.42
C PHE A 127 -7.13 -11.05 -9.82
N GLY A 128 -6.48 -12.22 -9.95
CA GLY A 128 -5.88 -12.65 -11.21
C GLY A 128 -4.65 -11.81 -11.61
N ASP A 129 -4.01 -11.18 -10.64
CA ASP A 129 -2.86 -10.30 -10.82
C ASP A 129 -1.57 -11.10 -11.07
N ASN A 130 -0.58 -10.46 -11.71
CA ASN A 130 0.79 -10.98 -11.70
C ASN A 130 1.30 -11.03 -10.25
N TYR A 131 2.03 -12.11 -9.93
CA TYR A 131 2.52 -12.37 -8.61
C TYR A 131 4.06 -12.33 -8.52
N SER A 132 4.65 -11.29 -9.10
CA SER A 132 6.09 -10.98 -9.02
C SER A 132 6.60 -10.91 -7.59
N PHE A 133 5.78 -10.40 -6.64
CA PHE A 133 6.13 -10.42 -5.21
C PHE A 133 6.60 -11.81 -4.73
N LYS A 134 5.99 -12.89 -5.21
CA LYS A 134 6.36 -14.25 -4.81
C LYS A 134 7.66 -14.71 -5.46
N THR A 135 7.87 -14.37 -6.73
CA THR A 135 9.06 -14.79 -7.47
C THR A 135 10.29 -14.00 -7.05
N ASP A 136 10.11 -12.73 -6.67
CA ASP A 136 11.21 -11.79 -6.40
C ASP A 136 11.56 -11.75 -4.90
N GLY A 137 11.31 -12.87 -4.21
CA GLY A 137 11.74 -13.15 -2.83
C GLY A 137 10.73 -12.83 -1.72
N GLY A 138 9.65 -12.11 -2.01
CA GLY A 138 8.51 -11.87 -1.12
C GLY A 138 8.87 -11.44 0.30
N MET A 139 8.19 -12.03 1.29
CA MET A 139 8.39 -11.68 2.71
C MET A 139 9.82 -11.95 3.21
N ALA A 140 10.52 -12.92 2.64
CA ALA A 140 11.91 -13.23 3.00
C ALA A 140 12.89 -12.15 2.50
N SER A 141 12.69 -11.67 1.26
CA SER A 141 13.43 -10.52 0.74
C SER A 141 13.14 -9.27 1.58
N MET A 142 11.86 -9.01 1.92
CA MET A 142 11.50 -7.91 2.81
C MET A 142 12.17 -8.00 4.18
N SER A 143 12.22 -9.19 4.78
CA SER A 143 12.93 -9.42 6.05
C SER A 143 14.42 -9.09 5.93
N SER A 144 15.03 -9.40 4.79
CA SER A 144 16.45 -9.13 4.52
C SER A 144 16.71 -7.64 4.35
N ALA A 145 15.85 -6.94 3.59
CA ALA A 145 15.93 -5.48 3.41
C ALA A 145 15.76 -4.72 4.73
N MET A 146 14.79 -5.10 5.56
CA MET A 146 14.58 -4.48 6.87
C MET A 146 15.77 -4.72 7.81
N SER A 147 16.38 -5.91 7.76
CA SER A 147 17.57 -6.24 8.55
C SER A 147 18.81 -5.47 8.12
N ALA A 148 18.92 -5.16 6.83
CA ALA A 148 19.99 -4.32 6.28
C ALA A 148 19.85 -2.84 6.68
N GLY A 149 18.66 -2.42 7.12
CA GLY A 149 18.32 -1.03 7.41
C GLY A 149 17.74 -0.33 6.18
N MET A 150 16.72 0.50 6.42
CA MET A 150 16.01 1.23 5.37
C MET A 150 16.00 2.73 5.69
N THR A 151 15.92 3.55 4.64
CA THR A 151 15.78 5.00 4.76
C THR A 151 14.30 5.39 4.77
N LEU A 152 13.90 6.27 5.69
CA LEU A 152 12.57 6.87 5.67
C LEU A 152 12.49 7.93 4.57
N VAL A 153 11.50 7.81 3.68
CA VAL A 153 11.19 8.79 2.64
C VAL A 153 9.79 9.37 2.90
N MET A 154 9.64 10.69 2.73
CA MET A 154 8.35 11.39 2.78
C MET A 154 8.24 12.27 1.53
N SER A 155 7.16 12.15 0.78
CA SER A 155 6.98 12.81 -0.51
C SER A 155 5.52 13.19 -0.77
N VAL A 156 5.32 14.05 -1.77
CA VAL A 156 4.03 14.36 -2.38
C VAL A 156 4.27 14.46 -3.88
N TRP A 157 3.43 13.80 -4.67
CA TRP A 157 3.62 13.65 -6.12
C TRP A 157 2.28 13.34 -6.80
N ASP A 158 2.17 13.68 -8.07
CA ASP A 158 1.18 13.14 -9.00
C ASP A 158 1.85 12.16 -9.97
N ASP A 159 1.03 11.37 -10.67
CA ASP A 159 1.50 10.23 -11.44
C ASP A 159 1.34 10.48 -12.94
N HIS A 160 2.47 10.74 -13.60
CA HIS A 160 2.54 10.95 -15.04
C HIS A 160 2.31 9.69 -15.89
N TYR A 161 2.22 8.50 -15.27
CA TYR A 161 1.99 7.25 -15.99
C TYR A 161 0.53 6.81 -15.94
N ALA A 162 -0.02 6.65 -14.74
CA ALA A 162 -1.35 6.09 -14.52
C ALA A 162 -2.29 7.04 -13.78
N ASN A 163 -1.95 8.32 -13.66
CA ASN A 163 -2.82 9.36 -13.06
C ASN A 163 -3.30 8.99 -11.64
N MET A 164 -2.53 8.20 -10.89
CA MET A 164 -2.86 7.71 -9.54
C MET A 164 -4.07 6.76 -9.50
N LEU A 165 -4.59 6.33 -10.66
CA LEU A 165 -5.79 5.49 -10.75
C LEU A 165 -5.61 4.13 -10.07
N TRP A 166 -4.37 3.61 -10.05
CA TRP A 166 -3.99 2.38 -9.36
C TRP A 166 -4.16 2.45 -7.83
N LEU A 167 -4.27 3.67 -7.27
CA LEU A 167 -4.48 3.93 -5.86
C LEU A 167 -5.94 4.24 -5.54
N ASP A 168 -6.60 5.13 -6.29
CA ASP A 168 -7.85 5.78 -5.86
C ASP A 168 -9.03 5.72 -6.84
N SER A 169 -8.89 5.00 -7.96
CA SER A 169 -9.92 4.86 -8.98
C SER A 169 -10.11 3.40 -9.39
N THR A 170 -10.73 3.16 -10.54
CA THR A 170 -10.79 1.84 -11.18
C THR A 170 -9.57 1.68 -12.09
N TYR A 171 -8.74 0.67 -11.83
CA TYR A 171 -7.53 0.41 -12.62
C TYR A 171 -7.30 -1.09 -12.84
N PRO A 172 -7.22 -1.55 -14.11
CA PRO A 172 -7.39 -0.78 -15.36
C PRO A 172 -8.78 -0.11 -15.49
N THR A 173 -8.90 0.96 -16.29
CA THR A 173 -10.07 1.88 -16.28
C THR A 173 -11.43 1.25 -16.59
N THR A 174 -11.46 0.03 -17.13
CA THR A 174 -12.68 -0.73 -17.45
C THR A 174 -12.85 -1.97 -16.59
N ASP A 175 -11.89 -2.29 -15.73
CA ASP A 175 -11.93 -3.50 -14.92
C ASP A 175 -12.76 -3.28 -13.66
N THR A 176 -14.00 -3.73 -13.69
CA THR A 176 -14.91 -3.68 -12.53
C THR A 176 -14.91 -4.97 -11.73
N SER A 177 -14.02 -5.92 -12.02
CA SER A 177 -13.89 -7.17 -11.28
C SER A 177 -13.18 -6.97 -9.94
N ALA A 178 -13.04 -8.03 -9.15
CA ALA A 178 -12.35 -7.96 -7.86
C ALA A 178 -10.89 -7.52 -8.08
N GLY A 179 -10.47 -6.46 -7.39
CA GLY A 179 -9.13 -5.88 -7.52
C GLY A 179 -9.03 -4.71 -8.49
N GLY A 180 -10.03 -4.49 -9.35
CA GLY A 180 -10.08 -3.36 -10.27
C GLY A 180 -10.40 -2.02 -9.58
N PRO A 181 -11.56 -1.89 -8.90
CA PRO A 181 -11.90 -0.70 -8.12
C PRO A 181 -11.01 -0.53 -6.87
N ARG A 182 -10.32 0.61 -6.75
CA ARG A 182 -9.38 0.94 -5.67
C ARG A 182 -9.73 2.24 -4.91
N GLY A 183 -10.72 2.98 -5.39
CA GLY A 183 -11.30 4.14 -4.72
C GLY A 183 -12.49 4.71 -5.49
N THR A 184 -12.92 5.90 -5.09
CA THR A 184 -14.11 6.57 -5.67
C THR A 184 -13.78 7.63 -6.71
N CYS A 185 -12.50 7.92 -6.96
CA CYS A 185 -12.11 8.89 -7.98
C CYS A 185 -12.56 8.42 -9.36
N ALA A 186 -12.97 9.36 -10.22
CA ALA A 186 -13.34 9.04 -11.59
C ALA A 186 -12.11 8.58 -12.39
N VAL A 187 -12.30 7.68 -13.36
CA VAL A 187 -11.21 7.21 -14.25
C VAL A 187 -10.59 8.32 -15.12
N THR A 188 -11.22 9.50 -15.16
CA THR A 188 -10.74 10.70 -15.85
C THR A 188 -10.01 11.68 -14.92
N SER A 189 -9.81 11.32 -13.65
CA SER A 189 -9.10 12.16 -12.67
C SER A 189 -7.59 11.99 -12.76
N GLY A 190 -6.84 12.79 -12.00
CA GLY A 190 -5.42 12.57 -11.74
C GLY A 190 -4.47 12.94 -12.87
N VAL A 191 -4.98 13.48 -14.00
CA VAL A 191 -4.12 14.04 -15.05
C VAL A 191 -3.24 15.13 -14.41
N PRO A 192 -1.91 15.01 -14.46
CA PRO A 192 -0.99 15.90 -13.72
C PRO A 192 -1.28 17.38 -13.95
N ALA A 193 -1.36 17.81 -15.21
CA ALA A 193 -1.66 19.20 -15.56
C ALA A 193 -2.99 19.72 -14.99
N ASP A 194 -4.00 18.86 -14.86
CA ASP A 194 -5.30 19.24 -14.29
C ASP A 194 -5.21 19.34 -12.77
N VAL A 195 -4.51 18.42 -12.10
CA VAL A 195 -4.33 18.43 -10.63
C VAL A 195 -3.46 19.60 -10.20
N GLU A 196 -2.33 19.84 -10.87
CA GLU A 196 -1.44 20.97 -10.62
C GLU A 196 -2.17 22.32 -10.77
N ALA A 197 -3.03 22.46 -11.78
CA ALA A 197 -3.80 23.68 -12.01
C ALA A 197 -4.96 23.86 -11.03
N SER A 198 -5.69 22.78 -10.70
CA SER A 198 -6.90 22.83 -9.87
C SER A 198 -6.61 22.81 -8.37
N SER A 199 -5.49 22.21 -7.96
CA SER A 199 -5.12 22.00 -6.56
C SER A 199 -3.65 22.36 -6.27
N PRO A 200 -3.16 23.55 -6.68
CA PRO A 200 -1.75 23.92 -6.52
C PRO A 200 -1.30 24.07 -5.05
N GLY A 201 -2.25 24.20 -4.13
CA GLY A 201 -2.01 24.27 -2.69
C GLY A 201 -2.15 22.94 -1.96
N ALA A 202 -2.28 21.83 -2.69
CA ALA A 202 -2.34 20.50 -2.10
C ALA A 202 -1.08 20.26 -1.26
N SER A 203 -1.27 19.76 -0.03
CA SER A 203 -0.17 19.51 0.89
C SER A 203 -0.49 18.33 1.79
N VAL A 204 0.56 17.72 2.31
CA VAL A 204 0.50 16.65 3.30
C VAL A 204 1.39 17.04 4.48
N THR A 205 0.95 16.74 5.70
CA THR A 205 1.73 16.96 6.92
C THR A 205 1.97 15.63 7.61
N TYR A 206 3.23 15.21 7.64
CA TYR A 206 3.69 14.09 8.46
C TYR A 206 4.20 14.65 9.79
N SER A 207 3.73 14.10 10.92
CA SER A 207 4.13 14.58 12.24
C SER A 207 4.11 13.46 13.27
N ASN A 208 4.73 13.70 14.44
CA ASN A 208 4.72 12.78 15.58
C ASN A 208 5.20 11.36 15.24
N ILE A 209 6.30 11.26 14.48
CA ILE A 209 6.91 9.98 14.12
C ILE A 209 7.40 9.30 15.41
N LYS A 210 7.01 8.04 15.58
CA LYS A 210 7.43 7.17 16.70
C LYS A 210 7.92 5.84 16.14
N PHE A 211 8.99 5.33 16.72
CA PHE A 211 9.57 4.05 16.33
C PHE A 211 10.04 3.31 17.60
N GLY A 212 9.79 2.01 17.66
CA GLY A 212 10.16 1.18 18.80
C GLY A 212 9.57 -0.24 18.68
N PRO A 213 9.75 -1.08 19.72
CA PRO A 213 9.19 -2.43 19.77
C PRO A 213 7.66 -2.45 19.59
N ILE A 214 7.12 -3.60 19.16
CA ILE A 214 5.67 -3.82 19.04
C ILE A 214 4.98 -3.43 20.36
N GLY A 215 3.91 -2.63 20.25
CA GLY A 215 3.14 -2.12 21.39
C GLY A 215 3.70 -0.89 22.09
N SER A 216 4.86 -0.36 21.68
CA SER A 216 5.49 0.80 22.36
C SER A 216 5.01 2.17 21.88
N THR A 217 4.39 2.26 20.71
CA THR A 217 4.10 3.54 20.04
C THR A 217 2.64 4.00 20.15
N PHE A 218 1.76 3.13 20.64
CA PHE A 218 0.33 3.36 20.86
C PHE A 218 -0.22 2.43 21.94
N THR A 219 -1.40 2.73 22.47
CA THR A 219 -2.11 1.84 23.42
C THR A 219 -2.67 0.63 22.68
N GLN A 220 -1.89 -0.45 22.58
CA GLN A 220 -2.29 -1.67 21.89
C GLN A 220 -3.52 -2.31 22.56
N PRO A 221 -4.56 -2.71 21.79
CA PRO A 221 -5.69 -3.46 22.33
C PRO A 221 -5.26 -4.78 22.95
N SER A 222 -5.79 -5.12 24.12
CA SER A 222 -5.52 -6.38 24.80
C SER A 222 -5.94 -7.58 23.94
N GLY A 223 -5.02 -8.51 23.68
CA GLY A 223 -5.31 -9.76 22.94
C GLY A 223 -5.16 -9.70 21.41
N THR A 224 -4.42 -8.70 20.89
CA THR A 224 -4.12 -8.53 19.45
C THR A 224 -2.64 -8.74 19.12
#